data_AF-A0A9D8XEF6-F1
#
_entry.id   AF-A0A9D8XEF6-F1
#
_cell.length_a   1.000
_cell.length_b   1.000
_cell.length_c   1.000
_cell.angle_alpha   90.00
_cell.angle_beta   90.00
_cell.angle_gamma   90.00
#
_symmetry.space_group_name_H-M   'P 1'
#
loop_
_entity.id
_entity.type
_entity.pdbx_description
1 polymer ?
#
loop_
_entity_poly.entity_id
_entity_poly.type
_entity_poly.pdbx_seq_one_letter_code
_entity_poly.pdbx_strand_id
1 'polypeptide(L)'
;MPDIKVWDGRAYPLGATPDEWGVNFALFSAGATKVELCLFDKSGVRETARYEVSVRENNIWHIYLEGVEPGQVYGYRVYGPYEPTKGKRFNPNKLLLDPYAKKIIGRLIWHKAIFGYDTDSPEKDLSFSTLDSAPYVPKSVVTKASSFDWEDDVPPQVDAAKTIFYELHVKGFTKLHPKVQDAKRGTFAGLASRSVCSYLKWLGVTSVELMPVSAFMAERNKGLKENFWGYESLSFFAFEPSYLVGGKVDDFKKMVKRFHKEGLEVILDMVYNHTFEGNHLGPTLCYRGIDNESYYTLDDVNKRYYYDSTGCGASFNVQNPYVLTLVMDSMRYMVEEMHVDGFRLDLATSLARVRHEFHQGSGFLMSMRQDEVMQLVKVAAEPWDVGIGGYQLGAFYPGCLEWNDRYRDVVRRFWRGDDRQIGELASRLSGSSDIFGPSRRTIW
;
A
#
# COMPACT_ATOMS: atom_id res chain seq x y z
N MET A 1 -20.31 -27.35 11.99
CA MET A 1 -19.42 -26.75 10.97
C MET A 1 -19.18 -27.86 9.95
N PRO A 2 -19.09 -27.58 8.64
CA PRO A 2 -18.62 -28.61 7.70
C PRO A 2 -17.27 -29.14 8.20
N ASP A 3 -17.01 -30.43 8.00
CA ASP A 3 -15.71 -31.03 8.33
C ASP A 3 -14.64 -30.42 7.41
N ILE A 4 -13.90 -29.44 7.92
CA ILE A 4 -12.77 -28.84 7.20
C ILE A 4 -11.65 -29.88 7.16
N LYS A 5 -11.28 -30.31 5.95
CA LYS A 5 -10.11 -31.17 5.76
C LYS A 5 -8.88 -30.33 5.48
N VAL A 6 -7.76 -30.72 6.09
CA VAL A 6 -6.48 -30.02 6.00
C VAL A 6 -5.58 -30.75 5.02
N TRP A 7 -4.99 -30.00 4.10
CA TRP A 7 -4.02 -30.46 3.12
C TRP A 7 -2.81 -29.52 3.12
N ASP A 8 -1.70 -29.97 2.54
CA ASP A 8 -0.45 -29.19 2.51
C ASP A 8 -0.59 -27.87 1.73
N GLY A 9 -1.42 -27.83 0.69
CA GLY A 9 -1.55 -26.65 -0.16
C GLY A 9 -0.32 -26.38 -1.02
N ARG A 10 -0.12 -25.11 -1.40
CA ARG A 10 0.97 -24.65 -2.28
C ARG A 10 1.55 -23.33 -1.79
N ALA A 11 2.86 -23.17 -1.96
CA ALA A 11 3.58 -21.94 -1.62
C ALA A 11 3.18 -20.72 -2.49
N TYR A 12 2.61 -20.94 -3.68
CA TYR A 12 2.16 -19.87 -4.57
C TYR A 12 0.76 -20.14 -5.14
N PRO A 13 -0.03 -19.08 -5.39
CA PRO A 13 0.26 -17.67 -5.09
C PRO A 13 0.23 -17.34 -3.58
N LEU A 14 0.89 -16.26 -3.18
CA LEU A 14 0.88 -15.76 -1.79
C LEU A 14 -0.51 -15.20 -1.42
N GLY A 15 -0.83 -15.24 -0.13
CA GLY A 15 -2.13 -14.86 0.43
C GLY A 15 -3.17 -15.98 0.41
N ALA A 16 -4.44 -15.62 0.54
CA ALA A 16 -5.57 -16.55 0.46
C ALA A 16 -6.16 -16.62 -0.95
N THR A 17 -6.14 -17.82 -1.55
CA THR A 17 -6.61 -18.07 -2.91
C THR A 17 -7.67 -19.17 -2.91
N PRO A 18 -8.95 -18.83 -3.11
CA PRO A 18 -10.03 -19.81 -3.18
C PRO A 18 -10.06 -20.54 -4.54
N ASP A 19 -10.55 -21.77 -4.53
CA ASP A 19 -10.99 -22.52 -5.70
C ASP A 19 -12.40 -23.09 -5.49
N GLU A 20 -12.80 -24.11 -6.26
CA GLU A 20 -14.11 -24.75 -6.18
C GLU A 20 -14.34 -25.54 -4.88
N TRP A 21 -13.28 -25.98 -4.21
CA TRP A 21 -13.34 -26.93 -3.09
C TRP A 21 -12.89 -26.33 -1.76
N GLY A 22 -12.09 -25.26 -1.78
CA GLY A 22 -11.48 -24.74 -0.57
C GLY A 22 -10.64 -23.48 -0.81
N VAL A 23 -9.73 -23.22 0.13
CA VAL A 23 -8.83 -22.06 0.08
C VAL A 23 -7.40 -22.49 0.37
N ASN A 24 -6.49 -22.11 -0.53
CA ASN A 24 -5.05 -22.16 -0.30
C ASN A 24 -4.60 -20.89 0.44
N PHE A 25 -3.88 -21.06 1.54
CA PHE A 25 -3.27 -19.96 2.29
C PHE A 25 -1.75 -20.09 2.21
N ALA A 26 -1.07 -19.01 1.81
CA ALA A 26 0.39 -18.96 1.73
C ALA A 26 0.94 -17.66 2.34
N LEU A 27 1.90 -17.77 3.26
CA LEU A 27 2.45 -16.66 4.03
C LEU A 27 3.99 -16.72 4.05
N PHE A 28 4.64 -15.67 3.56
CA PHE A 28 6.09 -15.52 3.73
C PHE A 28 6.46 -15.19 5.18
N SER A 29 7.37 -15.98 5.76
CA SER A 29 8.12 -15.65 6.98
C SER A 29 9.37 -16.52 7.09
N ALA A 30 10.55 -15.89 7.07
CA ALA A 30 11.84 -16.56 7.18
C ALA A 30 12.21 -16.86 8.64
N GLY A 31 11.89 -15.97 9.57
CA GLY A 31 12.24 -16.07 10.99
C GLY A 31 11.24 -16.84 11.85
N ALA A 32 10.04 -17.14 11.34
CA ALA A 32 9.04 -17.87 12.11
C ALA A 32 9.49 -19.29 12.45
N THR A 33 9.09 -19.75 13.63
CA THR A 33 9.25 -21.14 14.10
C THR A 33 7.94 -21.93 14.04
N LYS A 34 6.80 -21.24 14.01
CA LYS A 34 5.47 -21.82 13.81
C LYS A 34 4.51 -20.73 13.32
N VAL A 35 3.56 -21.10 12.48
CA VAL A 35 2.47 -20.23 12.02
C VAL A 35 1.14 -20.89 12.33
N GLU A 36 0.20 -20.13 12.90
CA GLU A 36 -1.19 -20.54 13.07
C GLU A 36 -2.11 -19.66 12.25
N LEU A 37 -2.98 -20.29 11.45
CA LEU A 37 -4.09 -19.67 10.75
C LEU A 37 -5.33 -19.67 11.66
N CYS A 38 -5.81 -18.49 12.01
CA CYS A 38 -6.99 -18.29 12.85
C CYS A 38 -8.20 -17.97 11.97
N LEU A 39 -9.24 -18.79 12.00
CA LEU A 39 -10.51 -18.54 11.33
C LEU A 39 -11.51 -17.91 12.30
N PHE A 40 -12.31 -16.97 11.81
CA PHE A 40 -13.32 -16.25 12.57
C PHE A 40 -14.71 -16.43 11.96
N ASP A 41 -15.74 -16.11 12.74
CA ASP A 41 -17.09 -15.95 12.20
C ASP A 41 -17.18 -14.77 11.20
N LYS A 42 -18.32 -14.64 10.51
CA LYS A 42 -18.55 -13.59 9.51
C LYS A 42 -18.44 -12.16 10.07
N SER A 43 -18.63 -11.98 11.38
CA SER A 43 -18.48 -10.67 12.03
C SER A 43 -17.02 -10.34 12.34
N GLY A 44 -16.15 -11.35 12.34
CA GLY A 44 -14.75 -11.24 12.74
C GLY A 44 -14.55 -11.19 14.26
N VAL A 45 -15.60 -11.36 15.08
CA VAL A 45 -15.51 -11.19 16.53
C VAL A 45 -15.04 -12.47 17.23
N ARG A 46 -15.62 -13.61 16.87
CA ARG A 46 -15.30 -14.90 17.52
C ARG A 46 -14.37 -15.73 16.65
N GLU A 47 -13.23 -16.13 17.21
CA GLU A 47 -12.38 -17.17 16.61
C GLU A 47 -13.14 -18.51 16.65
N THR A 48 -13.32 -19.12 15.48
CA THR A 48 -14.11 -20.36 15.30
C THR A 48 -13.22 -21.59 15.19
N ALA A 49 -12.01 -21.44 14.66
CA ALA A 49 -11.05 -22.52 14.50
C ALA A 49 -9.63 -21.96 14.38
N ARG A 50 -8.65 -22.81 14.67
CA ARG A 50 -7.24 -22.50 14.50
C ARG A 50 -6.51 -23.71 13.95
N TYR A 51 -5.68 -23.48 12.93
CA TYR A 51 -4.93 -24.51 12.24
C TYR A 51 -3.45 -24.17 12.27
N GLU A 52 -2.62 -25.13 12.64
CA GLU A 52 -1.18 -25.01 12.45
C GLU A 52 -0.84 -25.15 10.97
N VAL A 53 -0.01 -24.25 10.45
CA VAL A 53 0.49 -24.31 9.08
C VAL A 53 1.77 -25.12 9.12
N SER A 54 1.69 -26.40 8.73
CA SER A 54 2.75 -27.38 8.96
C SER A 54 3.81 -27.44 7.85
N VAL A 55 3.52 -26.91 6.66
CA VAL A 55 4.42 -26.99 5.51
C VAL A 55 5.10 -25.64 5.28
N ARG A 56 6.41 -25.68 5.05
CA ARG A 56 7.26 -24.53 4.76
C ARG A 56 8.23 -24.84 3.63
N GLU A 57 8.05 -24.18 2.49
CA GLU A 57 8.92 -24.28 1.32
C GLU A 57 9.46 -22.89 0.95
N ASN A 58 10.78 -22.74 0.79
CA ASN A 58 11.40 -21.46 0.43
C ASN A 58 10.93 -20.28 1.32
N ASN A 59 10.87 -20.48 2.64
CA ASN A 59 10.36 -19.49 3.63
C ASN A 59 8.88 -19.11 3.50
N ILE A 60 8.11 -19.86 2.71
CA ILE A 60 6.67 -19.67 2.56
C ILE A 60 5.95 -20.80 3.29
N TRP A 61 5.13 -20.42 4.25
CA TRP A 61 4.27 -21.31 5.02
C TRP A 61 2.95 -21.47 4.29
N HIS A 62 2.50 -22.69 4.05
CA HIS A 62 1.25 -22.91 3.34
C HIS A 62 0.41 -24.07 3.88
N ILE A 63 -0.90 -23.94 3.66
CA ILE A 63 -1.94 -24.88 4.05
C ILE A 63 -3.12 -24.72 3.11
N TYR A 64 -3.82 -25.81 2.82
CA TYR A 64 -5.07 -25.77 2.08
C TYR A 64 -6.20 -26.34 2.93
N LEU A 65 -7.30 -25.59 3.02
CA LEU A 65 -8.48 -25.94 3.81
C LEU A 65 -9.67 -26.22 2.89
N GLU A 66 -10.00 -27.49 2.71
CA GLU A 66 -11.18 -27.93 1.96
C GLU A 66 -12.45 -27.62 2.76
N GLY A 67 -13.45 -27.03 2.11
CA GLY A 67 -14.70 -26.60 2.74
C GLY A 67 -14.69 -25.17 3.29
N VAL A 68 -13.56 -24.45 3.17
CA VAL A 68 -13.53 -23.00 3.41
C VAL A 68 -13.94 -22.27 2.12
N GLU A 69 -14.79 -21.25 2.25
CA GLU A 69 -15.36 -20.52 1.12
C GLU A 69 -14.95 -19.03 1.13
N PRO A 70 -15.04 -18.33 -0.02
CA PRO A 70 -14.97 -16.88 -0.08
C PRO A 70 -15.89 -16.20 0.95
N GLY A 71 -15.37 -15.17 1.61
CA GLY A 71 -16.02 -14.50 2.74
C GLY A 71 -15.58 -15.01 4.11
N GLN A 72 -14.79 -16.09 4.17
CA GLN A 72 -14.14 -16.53 5.40
C GLN A 72 -13.24 -15.40 5.95
N VAL A 73 -13.44 -15.07 7.23
CA VAL A 73 -12.63 -14.08 7.95
C VAL A 73 -11.47 -14.78 8.64
N TYR A 74 -10.26 -14.24 8.53
CA TYR A 74 -9.06 -14.89 9.06
C TYR A 74 -7.97 -13.90 9.49
N GLY A 75 -6.98 -14.42 10.22
CA GLY A 75 -5.72 -13.75 10.54
C GLY A 75 -4.66 -14.77 10.93
N TYR A 76 -3.44 -14.31 11.19
CA TYR A 76 -2.33 -15.18 11.56
C TYR A 76 -1.83 -14.92 12.98
N ARG A 77 -1.35 -15.96 13.65
CA ARG A 77 -0.44 -15.85 14.80
C ARG A 77 0.88 -16.46 14.42
N VAL A 78 1.94 -15.68 14.54
CA VAL A 78 3.28 -16.09 14.10
C VAL A 78 4.19 -16.18 15.32
N TYR A 79 4.77 -17.36 15.49
CA TYR A 79 5.69 -17.70 16.56
C TYR A 79 7.11 -17.56 16.07
N GLY A 80 7.99 -17.15 16.97
CA GLY A 80 9.41 -17.00 16.71
C GLY A 80 10.11 -16.39 17.90
N PRO A 81 11.42 -16.15 17.80
CA PRO A 81 12.18 -15.53 18.87
C PRO A 81 11.73 -14.09 19.12
N TYR A 82 11.59 -13.70 20.39
CA TYR A 82 11.44 -12.32 20.80
C TYR A 82 12.76 -11.84 21.40
N GLU A 83 13.62 -11.27 20.54
CA GLU A 83 14.92 -10.70 20.91
C GLU A 83 14.99 -9.28 20.32
N PRO A 84 14.27 -8.28 20.90
CA PRO A 84 14.19 -6.94 20.32
C PRO A 84 15.54 -6.30 20.06
N THR A 85 16.55 -6.55 20.89
CA THR A 85 17.93 -6.05 20.71
C THR A 85 18.60 -6.56 19.43
N LYS A 86 18.11 -7.66 18.85
CA LYS A 86 18.56 -8.23 17.58
C LYS A 86 17.56 -8.02 16.44
N GLY A 87 16.50 -7.23 16.66
CA GLY A 87 15.47 -6.96 15.65
C GLY A 87 14.37 -8.03 15.56
N LYS A 88 14.42 -9.09 16.37
CA LYS A 88 13.42 -10.16 16.35
C LYS A 88 12.24 -9.81 17.24
N ARG A 89 11.05 -9.63 16.65
CA ARG A 89 9.86 -9.07 17.33
C ARG A 89 8.60 -9.96 17.20
N PHE A 90 8.79 -11.28 17.10
CA PHE A 90 7.68 -12.23 17.03
C PHE A 90 6.88 -12.26 18.34
N ASN A 91 5.55 -12.11 18.25
CA ASN A 91 4.68 -12.23 19.40
C ASN A 91 3.35 -12.89 19.00
N PRO A 92 3.16 -14.19 19.30
CA PRO A 92 1.97 -14.93 18.87
C PRO A 92 0.68 -14.48 19.59
N ASN A 93 0.77 -13.67 20.66
CA ASN A 93 -0.41 -13.08 21.30
C ASN A 93 -1.04 -12.00 20.40
N LYS A 94 -0.33 -11.52 19.38
CA LYS A 94 -0.84 -10.53 18.43
C LYS A 94 -1.42 -11.26 17.23
N LEU A 95 -2.70 -11.03 16.96
CA LEU A 95 -3.34 -11.42 15.71
C LEU A 95 -2.88 -10.47 14.61
N LEU A 96 -2.40 -11.04 13.51
CA LEU A 96 -1.78 -10.33 12.40
C LEU A 96 -2.64 -10.41 11.15
N LEU A 97 -2.69 -9.32 10.39
CA LEU A 97 -3.23 -9.30 9.05
C LEU A 97 -2.35 -10.07 8.09
N ASP A 98 -2.97 -10.61 7.06
CA ASP A 98 -2.28 -11.16 5.89
C ASP A 98 -1.77 -9.99 5.02
N PRO A 99 -0.46 -9.91 4.71
CA PRO A 99 0.11 -8.90 3.82
C PRO A 99 -0.57 -8.85 2.43
N TYR A 100 -1.10 -9.98 1.96
CA TYR A 100 -1.79 -10.13 0.67
C TYR A 100 -3.32 -10.04 0.79
N ALA A 101 -3.87 -9.62 1.94
CA ALA A 101 -5.31 -9.48 2.11
C ALA A 101 -5.89 -8.48 1.10
N LYS A 102 -6.74 -8.96 0.19
CA LYS A 102 -7.48 -8.14 -0.80
C LYS A 102 -8.69 -7.43 -0.20
N LYS A 103 -9.10 -7.83 1.01
CA LYS A 103 -10.19 -7.22 1.77
C LYS A 103 -9.92 -7.34 3.26
N ILE A 104 -10.28 -6.28 3.98
CA ILE A 104 -10.18 -6.19 5.44
C ILE A 104 -11.56 -5.91 6.02
N ILE A 105 -11.86 -6.48 7.18
CA ILE A 105 -13.09 -6.24 7.95
C ILE A 105 -12.77 -5.88 9.40
N GLY A 106 -13.64 -5.06 10.00
CA GLY A 106 -13.48 -4.56 11.36
C GLY A 106 -12.79 -3.19 11.40
N ARG A 107 -12.60 -2.68 12.61
CA ARG A 107 -11.90 -1.42 12.86
C ARG A 107 -10.71 -1.69 13.77
N LEU A 108 -9.64 -0.90 13.61
CA LEU A 108 -8.61 -0.84 14.64
C LEU A 108 -9.15 -0.06 15.83
N ILE A 109 -9.13 -0.70 16.99
CA ILE A 109 -9.45 -0.08 18.27
C ILE A 109 -8.13 0.14 18.99
N TRP A 110 -7.77 1.41 19.19
CA TRP A 110 -6.53 1.74 19.87
C TRP A 110 -6.55 1.24 21.32
N HIS A 111 -5.70 0.26 21.61
CA HIS A 111 -5.65 -0.42 22.91
C HIS A 111 -4.25 -1.01 23.13
N LYS A 112 -3.76 -1.03 24.38
CA LYS A 112 -2.40 -1.53 24.68
C LYS A 112 -2.11 -2.97 24.22
N ALA A 113 -3.16 -3.76 23.98
CA ALA A 113 -3.04 -5.13 23.47
C ALA A 113 -2.47 -5.20 22.04
N ILE A 114 -2.61 -4.16 21.22
CA ILE A 114 -2.12 -4.15 19.82
C ILE A 114 -0.60 -3.98 19.71
N PHE A 115 0.08 -3.70 20.83
CA PHE A 115 1.53 -3.56 20.88
C PHE A 115 2.15 -4.90 21.28
N GLY A 116 3.22 -5.29 20.57
CA GLY A 116 4.04 -6.46 20.88
C GLY A 116 4.71 -6.42 22.28
N TYR A 117 4.76 -5.25 22.89
CA TYR A 117 5.40 -4.96 24.17
C TYR A 117 4.41 -4.33 25.16
N ASP A 118 4.75 -4.32 26.43
CA ASP A 118 3.94 -3.66 27.46
C ASP A 118 4.19 -2.15 27.45
N THR A 119 3.17 -1.38 27.06
CA THR A 119 3.24 0.09 26.98
C THR A 119 3.45 0.76 28.34
N ASP A 120 3.03 0.09 29.42
CA ASP A 120 3.11 0.59 30.79
C ASP A 120 4.45 0.21 31.45
N SER A 121 5.19 -0.76 30.88
CA SER A 121 6.51 -1.18 31.37
C SER A 121 7.57 -0.08 31.20
N PRO A 122 8.49 0.10 32.17
CA PRO A 122 9.64 0.98 32.01
C PRO A 122 10.60 0.51 30.90
N GLU A 123 10.62 -0.79 30.57
CA GLU A 123 11.45 -1.36 29.51
C GLU A 123 10.89 -1.12 28.09
N LYS A 124 9.63 -0.64 27.99
CA LYS A 124 8.96 -0.33 26.72
C LYS A 124 9.11 -1.46 25.70
N ASP A 125 9.64 -1.20 24.50
CA ASP A 125 9.74 -2.16 23.40
C ASP A 125 10.65 -3.37 23.65
N LEU A 126 11.40 -3.37 24.76
CA LEU A 126 12.18 -4.53 25.21
C LEU A 126 11.32 -5.54 26.00
N SER A 127 10.21 -5.07 26.59
CA SER A 127 9.27 -5.93 27.29
C SER A 127 8.44 -6.78 26.32
N PHE A 128 7.76 -7.80 26.84
CA PHE A 128 6.92 -8.70 26.06
C PHE A 128 5.46 -8.66 26.55
N SER A 129 4.54 -8.26 25.67
CA SER A 129 3.11 -8.21 26.02
C SER A 129 2.41 -9.53 25.74
N THR A 130 1.75 -10.08 26.75
CA THR A 130 0.95 -11.33 26.65
C THR A 130 -0.53 -11.08 26.34
N LEU A 131 -0.95 -9.82 26.17
CA LEU A 131 -2.34 -9.49 25.89
C LEU A 131 -2.73 -9.90 24.47
N ASP A 132 -3.92 -10.52 24.34
CA ASP A 132 -4.48 -10.85 23.03
C ASP A 132 -4.97 -9.60 22.29
N SER A 133 -4.47 -9.39 21.07
CA SER A 133 -4.89 -8.26 20.23
C SER A 133 -6.14 -8.55 19.38
N ALA A 134 -6.58 -9.81 19.28
CA ALA A 134 -7.67 -10.20 18.37
C ALA A 134 -8.94 -9.35 18.49
N PRO A 135 -9.44 -8.95 19.67
CA PRO A 135 -10.64 -8.10 19.75
C PRO A 135 -10.48 -6.67 19.23
N TYR A 136 -9.23 -6.21 19.03
CA TYR A 136 -8.89 -4.80 18.80
C TYR A 136 -8.36 -4.51 17.41
N VAL A 137 -8.02 -5.54 16.63
CA VAL A 137 -7.44 -5.39 15.29
C VAL A 137 -8.48 -5.76 14.22
N PRO A 138 -8.39 -5.20 13.00
CA PRO A 138 -9.16 -5.74 11.88
C PRO A 138 -8.69 -7.16 11.49
N LYS A 139 -9.42 -7.82 10.58
CA LYS A 139 -9.10 -9.16 10.05
C LYS A 139 -9.09 -9.17 8.53
N SER A 140 -8.33 -10.10 7.96
CA SER A 140 -8.36 -10.40 6.53
C SER A 140 -9.64 -11.13 6.16
N VAL A 141 -10.07 -11.00 4.91
CA VAL A 141 -11.22 -11.72 4.37
C VAL A 141 -10.82 -12.40 3.06
N VAL A 142 -11.10 -13.69 2.94
CA VAL A 142 -10.93 -14.42 1.67
C VAL A 142 -11.87 -13.81 0.64
N THR A 143 -11.32 -13.27 -0.43
CA THR A 143 -12.10 -12.74 -1.56
C THR A 143 -12.25 -13.80 -2.62
N LYS A 144 -13.42 -13.87 -3.27
CA LYS A 144 -13.60 -14.69 -4.47
C LYS A 144 -12.58 -14.26 -5.54
N ALA A 145 -12.20 -15.20 -6.41
CA ALA A 145 -11.61 -14.83 -7.69
C ALA A 145 -12.54 -13.81 -8.38
N SER A 146 -11.94 -12.80 -9.00
CA SER A 146 -12.71 -11.70 -9.56
C SER A 146 -13.68 -12.20 -10.62
N SER A 147 -14.95 -11.89 -10.44
CA SER A 147 -16.00 -12.11 -11.42
C SER A 147 -16.65 -10.80 -11.84
N PHE A 148 -15.92 -9.70 -11.69
CA PHE A 148 -16.39 -8.40 -12.13
C PHE A 148 -16.38 -8.35 -13.65
N ASP A 149 -17.53 -8.03 -14.24
CA ASP A 149 -17.65 -7.89 -15.68
C ASP A 149 -17.15 -6.51 -16.13
N TRP A 150 -15.95 -6.49 -16.71
CA TRP A 150 -15.36 -5.30 -17.31
C TRP A 150 -15.99 -4.93 -18.66
N GLU A 151 -16.92 -5.74 -19.21
CA GLU A 151 -17.51 -5.56 -20.54
C GLU A 151 -16.40 -5.31 -21.59
N ASP A 152 -16.46 -4.18 -22.30
CA ASP A 152 -15.51 -3.74 -23.34
C ASP A 152 -14.50 -2.71 -22.83
N ASP A 153 -14.28 -2.64 -21.52
CA ASP A 153 -13.33 -1.70 -20.91
C ASP A 153 -11.92 -1.86 -21.48
N VAL A 154 -11.33 -0.75 -21.89
CA VAL A 154 -9.95 -0.66 -22.37
C VAL A 154 -9.30 0.57 -21.74
N PRO A 155 -8.01 0.49 -21.36
CA PRO A 155 -7.30 1.62 -20.77
C PRO A 155 -7.24 2.80 -21.77
N PRO A 156 -7.48 4.05 -21.36
CA PRO A 156 -7.47 5.20 -22.26
C PRO A 156 -6.12 5.48 -22.94
N GLN A 157 -5.01 5.14 -22.28
CA GLN A 157 -3.64 5.30 -22.79
C GLN A 157 -3.35 6.68 -23.39
N VAL A 158 -3.63 7.73 -22.61
CA VAL A 158 -3.36 9.11 -23.01
C VAL A 158 -1.85 9.30 -23.14
N ASP A 159 -1.40 9.87 -24.27
CA ASP A 159 0.00 10.22 -24.48
C ASP A 159 0.52 11.12 -23.35
N ALA A 160 1.69 10.80 -22.79
CA ALA A 160 2.31 11.55 -21.70
C ALA A 160 2.45 13.06 -22.02
N ALA A 161 2.69 13.42 -23.28
CA ALA A 161 2.79 14.83 -23.71
C ALA A 161 1.44 15.57 -23.72
N LYS A 162 0.33 14.85 -23.64
CA LYS A 162 -1.04 15.39 -23.58
C LYS A 162 -1.68 15.19 -22.20
N THR A 163 -0.96 14.56 -21.29
CA THR A 163 -1.48 14.24 -19.96
C THR A 163 -1.64 15.51 -19.13
N ILE A 164 -2.83 15.65 -18.54
CA ILE A 164 -3.14 16.66 -17.53
C ILE A 164 -3.62 15.92 -16.28
N PHE A 165 -2.75 15.86 -15.27
CA PHE A 165 -3.04 15.26 -13.98
C PHE A 165 -4.04 16.10 -13.17
N TYR A 166 -4.94 15.42 -12.48
CA TYR A 166 -5.86 16.03 -11.52
C TYR A 166 -5.84 15.26 -10.21
N GLU A 167 -5.02 15.74 -9.27
CA GLU A 167 -4.94 15.21 -7.91
C GLU A 167 -6.27 15.48 -7.17
N LEU A 168 -6.90 14.43 -6.64
CA LEU A 168 -8.09 14.56 -5.80
C LEU A 168 -8.11 13.55 -4.66
N HIS A 169 -8.82 13.93 -3.61
CA HIS A 169 -9.11 13.08 -2.47
C HIS A 169 -10.49 12.43 -2.62
N VAL A 170 -10.58 11.09 -2.54
CA VAL A 170 -11.84 10.34 -2.70
C VAL A 170 -12.97 10.87 -1.79
N LYS A 171 -12.72 10.95 -0.47
CA LYS A 171 -13.64 11.56 0.50
C LYS A 171 -13.92 13.03 0.18
N GLY A 172 -12.89 13.87 0.19
CA GLY A 172 -13.01 15.33 0.09
C GLY A 172 -13.78 15.80 -1.15
N PHE A 173 -13.52 15.18 -2.31
CA PHE A 173 -14.04 15.63 -3.60
C PHE A 173 -15.57 15.60 -3.69
N THR A 174 -16.22 14.59 -3.09
CA THR A 174 -17.67 14.43 -3.18
C THR A 174 -18.40 14.55 -1.85
N LYS A 175 -17.70 14.76 -0.72
CA LYS A 175 -18.33 14.75 0.62
C LYS A 175 -19.48 15.76 0.76
N LEU A 176 -19.35 16.92 0.12
CA LEU A 176 -20.34 18.00 0.15
C LEU A 176 -21.03 18.21 -1.20
N HIS A 177 -20.88 17.29 -2.16
CA HIS A 177 -21.39 17.49 -3.51
C HIS A 177 -22.91 17.28 -3.57
N PRO A 178 -23.72 18.31 -3.87
CA PRO A 178 -25.18 18.26 -3.69
C PRO A 178 -25.87 17.30 -4.66
N LYS A 179 -25.30 17.07 -5.86
CA LYS A 179 -25.84 16.14 -6.87
C LYS A 179 -25.39 14.69 -6.70
N VAL A 180 -24.56 14.39 -5.69
CA VAL A 180 -24.20 13.01 -5.33
C VAL A 180 -25.13 12.56 -4.22
N GLN A 181 -25.68 11.35 -4.35
CA GLN A 181 -26.54 10.75 -3.32
C GLN A 181 -25.80 10.67 -1.98
N ASP A 182 -26.44 11.06 -0.89
CA ASP A 182 -25.84 11.16 0.45
C ASP A 182 -25.05 9.92 0.85
N ALA A 183 -25.60 8.72 0.61
CA ALA A 183 -24.97 7.44 0.92
C ALA A 183 -23.69 7.12 0.11
N LYS A 184 -23.43 7.87 -0.98
CA LYS A 184 -22.28 7.71 -1.87
C LYS A 184 -21.29 8.88 -1.76
N ARG A 185 -21.58 9.90 -0.96
CA ARG A 185 -20.69 11.05 -0.82
C ARG A 185 -19.40 10.66 -0.11
N GLY A 186 -18.28 10.95 -0.75
CA GLY A 186 -16.94 10.66 -0.26
C GLY A 186 -16.48 9.21 -0.46
N THR A 187 -17.02 8.51 -1.46
CA THR A 187 -16.69 7.13 -1.80
C THR A 187 -16.36 6.99 -3.29
N PHE A 188 -15.79 5.85 -3.71
CA PHE A 188 -15.57 5.56 -5.14
C PHE A 188 -16.88 5.61 -5.94
N ALA A 189 -17.98 5.12 -5.37
CA ALA A 189 -19.31 5.21 -5.98
C ALA A 189 -19.79 6.66 -6.16
N GLY A 190 -19.34 7.60 -5.32
CA GLY A 190 -19.56 9.03 -5.47
C GLY A 190 -18.77 9.63 -6.63
N LEU A 191 -17.51 9.24 -6.77
CA LEU A 191 -16.67 9.63 -7.90
C LEU A 191 -17.22 9.11 -9.24
N ALA A 192 -17.76 7.89 -9.26
CA ALA A 192 -18.43 7.31 -10.43
C ALA A 192 -19.76 8.00 -10.81
N SER A 193 -20.20 9.02 -10.05
CA SER A 193 -21.46 9.71 -10.35
C SER A 193 -21.37 10.53 -11.64
N ARG A 194 -22.50 10.59 -12.38
CA ARG A 194 -22.57 11.35 -13.63
C ARG A 194 -22.13 12.80 -13.48
N SER A 195 -22.49 13.48 -12.38
CA SER A 195 -22.12 14.87 -12.16
C SER A 195 -20.62 15.08 -12.01
N VAL A 196 -19.93 14.14 -11.35
CA VAL A 196 -18.47 14.17 -11.19
C VAL A 196 -17.79 13.90 -12.52
N CYS A 197 -18.16 12.80 -13.19
CA CYS A 197 -17.55 12.42 -14.46
C CYS A 197 -17.74 13.51 -15.54
N SER A 198 -18.95 14.10 -15.61
CA SER A 198 -19.22 15.19 -16.55
C SER A 198 -18.39 16.44 -16.25
N TYR A 199 -18.17 16.73 -14.95
CA TYR A 199 -17.33 17.85 -14.54
C TYR A 199 -15.86 17.62 -14.92
N LEU A 200 -15.29 16.46 -14.61
CA LEU A 200 -13.89 16.14 -14.92
C LEU A 200 -13.64 16.21 -16.43
N LYS A 201 -14.57 15.65 -17.22
CA LYS A 201 -14.52 15.74 -18.68
C LYS A 201 -14.63 17.19 -19.19
N TRP A 202 -15.52 17.98 -18.62
CA TRP A 202 -15.66 19.40 -18.98
C TRP A 202 -14.42 20.23 -18.59
N LEU A 203 -13.80 19.92 -17.46
CA LEU A 203 -12.57 20.57 -17.00
C LEU A 203 -11.40 20.32 -17.97
N GLY A 204 -11.44 19.20 -18.72
CA GLY A 204 -10.45 18.85 -19.73
C GLY A 204 -9.21 18.14 -19.18
N VAL A 205 -9.29 17.62 -17.95
CA VAL A 205 -8.23 16.76 -17.39
C VAL A 205 -8.28 15.39 -18.06
N THR A 206 -7.15 14.70 -18.08
CA THR A 206 -7.04 13.40 -18.76
C THR A 206 -6.80 12.25 -17.79
N SER A 207 -6.15 12.53 -16.66
CA SER A 207 -5.67 11.49 -15.75
C SER A 207 -5.94 11.94 -14.32
N VAL A 208 -6.77 11.19 -13.60
CA VAL A 208 -7.16 11.49 -12.23
C VAL A 208 -6.20 10.79 -11.28
N GLU A 209 -5.46 11.55 -10.50
CA GLU A 209 -4.56 11.03 -9.48
C GLU A 209 -5.31 10.98 -8.14
N LEU A 210 -5.57 9.78 -7.65
CA LEU A 210 -6.21 9.58 -6.36
C LEU A 210 -5.15 9.59 -5.27
N MET A 211 -5.32 10.47 -4.28
CA MET A 211 -4.62 10.37 -2.99
C MET A 211 -4.79 8.95 -2.39
N PRO A 212 -3.91 8.51 -1.48
CA PRO A 212 -3.83 7.12 -1.05
C PRO A 212 -5.18 6.43 -0.79
N VAL A 213 -5.39 5.34 -1.53
CA VAL A 213 -6.63 4.54 -1.49
C VAL A 213 -6.47 3.19 -0.82
N SER A 214 -5.22 2.77 -0.59
CA SER A 214 -4.89 1.56 0.15
C SER A 214 -5.38 1.65 1.59
N ALA A 215 -5.78 0.53 2.20
CA ALA A 215 -6.35 0.55 3.53
C ALA A 215 -5.35 1.15 4.53
N PHE A 216 -5.80 2.19 5.23
CA PHE A 216 -5.08 2.87 6.29
C PHE A 216 -5.97 2.96 7.52
N MET A 217 -5.45 3.45 8.65
CA MET A 217 -6.26 3.61 9.85
C MET A 217 -6.41 5.09 10.17
N ALA A 218 -7.58 5.63 9.82
CA ALA A 218 -7.90 7.04 10.04
C ALA A 218 -7.83 7.46 11.52
N GLU A 219 -8.14 6.57 12.46
CA GLU A 219 -8.22 6.90 13.90
C GLU A 219 -7.02 6.37 14.69
N ARG A 220 -5.94 7.17 14.80
CA ARG A 220 -4.71 6.79 15.52
C ARG A 220 -4.78 7.05 17.04
N ASN A 221 -5.68 7.93 17.50
CA ASN A 221 -5.88 8.25 18.93
C ASN A 221 -7.23 8.94 19.15
N LYS A 222 -7.88 8.72 20.30
CA LYS A 222 -9.00 9.57 20.75
C LYS A 222 -8.48 11.00 20.97
N GLY A 223 -8.74 11.93 20.05
CA GLY A 223 -8.48 13.36 20.22
C GLY A 223 -7.54 14.02 19.20
N LEU A 224 -6.84 13.26 18.34
CA LEU A 224 -6.17 13.81 17.17
C LEU A 224 -7.09 13.71 15.94
N LYS A 225 -6.97 14.67 15.01
CA LYS A 225 -7.75 14.68 13.76
C LYS A 225 -7.48 13.39 12.99
N GLU A 226 -8.54 12.80 12.42
CA GLU A 226 -8.48 11.64 11.54
C GLU A 226 -7.33 11.81 10.52
N ASN A 227 -6.54 10.75 10.27
CA ASN A 227 -5.63 10.70 9.12
C ASN A 227 -6.50 10.83 7.86
N PHE A 228 -6.56 12.06 7.33
CA PHE A 228 -7.41 12.38 6.19
C PHE A 228 -6.80 11.85 4.91
N TRP A 229 -5.53 12.17 4.68
CA TRP A 229 -4.82 11.88 3.43
C TRP A 229 -4.56 10.40 3.18
N GLY A 230 -4.28 9.62 4.22
CA GLY A 230 -4.10 8.17 4.09
C GLY A 230 -2.68 7.68 3.81
N TYR A 231 -1.65 8.53 3.91
CA TYR A 231 -0.24 8.14 3.73
C TYR A 231 0.33 7.31 4.89
N GLU A 232 -0.39 6.27 5.33
CA GLU A 232 0.05 5.32 6.37
C GLU A 232 -0.58 3.94 6.08
N SER A 233 -0.11 3.28 5.02
CA SER A 233 -0.67 2.01 4.54
C SER A 233 -0.60 0.91 5.61
N LEU A 234 -1.72 0.23 5.84
CA LEU A 234 -1.83 -1.01 6.60
C LEU A 234 -1.85 -2.26 5.70
N SER A 235 -2.30 -2.10 4.45
CA SER A 235 -2.29 -3.13 3.41
C SER A 235 -1.98 -2.50 2.06
N PHE A 236 -1.37 -3.27 1.17
CA PHE A 236 -1.09 -2.84 -0.21
C PHE A 236 -2.10 -3.38 -1.24
N PHE A 237 -3.06 -4.21 -0.83
CA PHE A 237 -4.01 -4.87 -1.73
C PHE A 237 -5.46 -4.50 -1.42
N ALA A 238 -5.80 -4.32 -0.16
CA ALA A 238 -7.13 -3.89 0.25
C ALA A 238 -7.27 -2.37 0.11
N PHE A 239 -8.39 -1.92 -0.46
CA PHE A 239 -8.77 -0.51 -0.43
C PHE A 239 -9.27 -0.07 0.94
N GLU A 240 -9.16 1.22 1.22
CA GLU A 240 -9.66 1.88 2.41
C GLU A 240 -11.17 1.64 2.60
N PRO A 241 -11.58 0.93 3.67
CA PRO A 241 -12.98 0.56 3.87
C PRO A 241 -13.94 1.75 3.91
N SER A 242 -13.50 2.91 4.40
CA SER A 242 -14.35 4.11 4.45
C SER A 242 -14.66 4.72 3.08
N TYR A 243 -13.92 4.35 2.04
CA TYR A 243 -14.16 4.78 0.66
C TYR A 243 -15.07 3.82 -0.12
N LEU A 244 -15.50 2.71 0.48
CA LEU A 244 -16.35 1.69 -0.13
C LEU A 244 -17.78 1.74 0.44
N VAL A 245 -18.80 1.63 -0.42
CA VAL A 245 -20.19 1.52 0.03
C VAL A 245 -20.47 0.06 0.41
N GLY A 246 -20.56 -0.19 1.72
CA GLY A 246 -20.79 -1.54 2.25
C GLY A 246 -19.60 -2.50 2.04
N GLY A 247 -18.38 -1.98 1.90
CA GLY A 247 -17.16 -2.79 1.78
C GLY A 247 -17.08 -3.62 0.49
N LYS A 248 -17.66 -3.12 -0.61
CA LYS A 248 -17.66 -3.76 -1.93
C LYS A 248 -16.57 -3.19 -2.83
N VAL A 249 -15.53 -3.98 -3.10
CA VAL A 249 -14.42 -3.62 -3.99
C VAL A 249 -14.90 -3.25 -5.40
N ASP A 250 -16.02 -3.83 -5.85
CA ASP A 250 -16.68 -3.48 -7.11
C ASP A 250 -16.99 -1.98 -7.26
N ASP A 251 -17.10 -1.22 -6.17
CA ASP A 251 -17.29 0.24 -6.25
C ASP A 251 -16.08 0.93 -6.88
N PHE A 252 -14.86 0.46 -6.58
CA PHE A 252 -13.65 0.96 -7.23
C PHE A 252 -13.64 0.61 -8.72
N LYS A 253 -13.88 -0.67 -9.05
CA LYS A 253 -13.90 -1.13 -10.44
C LYS A 253 -14.94 -0.42 -11.30
N LYS A 254 -16.14 -0.17 -10.76
CA LYS A 254 -17.18 0.62 -11.43
C LYS A 254 -16.76 2.07 -11.67
N MET A 255 -16.01 2.66 -10.74
CA MET A 255 -15.46 4.00 -10.92
C MET A 255 -14.43 4.02 -12.04
N VAL A 256 -13.46 3.10 -12.03
CA VAL A 256 -12.45 2.96 -13.09
C VAL A 256 -13.11 2.77 -14.46
N LYS A 257 -13.99 1.77 -14.59
CA LYS A 257 -14.75 1.51 -15.82
C LYS A 257 -15.52 2.74 -16.32
N ARG A 258 -16.07 3.53 -15.38
CA ARG A 258 -16.79 4.76 -15.74
C ARG A 258 -15.84 5.86 -16.20
N PHE A 259 -14.68 5.99 -15.57
CA PHE A 259 -13.66 6.96 -15.95
C PHE A 259 -13.09 6.62 -17.33
N HIS A 260 -12.76 5.36 -17.58
CA HIS A 260 -12.29 4.87 -18.88
C HIS A 260 -13.28 5.17 -19.99
N LYS A 261 -14.59 4.92 -19.76
CA LYS A 261 -15.66 5.27 -20.70
C LYS A 261 -15.72 6.76 -21.04
N GLU A 262 -15.25 7.63 -20.16
CA GLU A 262 -15.17 9.08 -20.39
C GLU A 262 -13.80 9.53 -20.92
N GLY A 263 -12.86 8.60 -21.13
CA GLY A 263 -11.49 8.86 -21.57
C GLY A 263 -10.57 9.36 -20.45
N LEU A 264 -10.89 9.07 -19.20
CA LEU A 264 -10.12 9.47 -18.02
C LEU A 264 -9.32 8.29 -17.49
N GLU A 265 -8.01 8.48 -17.35
CA GLU A 265 -7.12 7.52 -16.69
C GLU A 265 -7.24 7.60 -15.17
N VAL A 266 -6.93 6.51 -14.48
CA VAL A 266 -6.86 6.40 -13.02
C VAL A 266 -5.42 6.15 -12.59
N ILE A 267 -4.86 7.10 -11.87
CA ILE A 267 -3.50 7.04 -11.30
C ILE A 267 -3.65 6.92 -9.78
N LEU A 268 -2.96 5.96 -9.17
CA LEU A 268 -2.99 5.79 -7.72
C LEU A 268 -1.73 6.37 -7.06
N ASP A 269 -1.91 7.24 -6.06
CA ASP A 269 -0.82 7.59 -5.14
C ASP A 269 -0.58 6.41 -4.19
N MET A 270 0.58 5.78 -4.31
CA MET A 270 0.94 4.56 -3.59
C MET A 270 2.11 4.79 -2.64
N VAL A 271 1.89 4.38 -1.39
CA VAL A 271 2.87 4.46 -0.30
C VAL A 271 3.40 3.05 -0.02
N TYR A 272 4.55 2.73 -0.60
CA TYR A 272 5.29 1.49 -0.36
C TYR A 272 6.51 1.69 0.54
N ASN A 273 6.90 2.94 0.80
CA ASN A 273 8.17 3.28 1.45
C ASN A 273 8.13 3.09 2.99
N HIS A 274 6.94 3.13 3.60
CA HIS A 274 6.72 2.88 5.03
C HIS A 274 5.33 2.27 5.27
N THR A 275 5.02 1.93 6.52
CA THR A 275 3.73 1.35 6.92
C THR A 275 3.17 2.04 8.17
N PHE A 276 1.92 1.74 8.48
CA PHE A 276 1.26 2.18 9.72
C PHE A 276 1.96 1.69 11.02
N GLU A 277 2.76 0.61 10.97
CA GLU A 277 3.41 0.07 12.18
C GLU A 277 4.55 0.94 12.70
N GLY A 278 5.06 1.90 11.92
CA GLY A 278 6.05 2.89 12.35
C GLY A 278 7.31 2.31 13.00
N ASN A 279 7.86 3.01 13.99
CA ASN A 279 9.11 2.64 14.68
C ASN A 279 8.91 1.57 15.78
N HIS A 280 9.95 1.28 16.56
CA HIS A 280 9.94 0.31 17.66
C HIS A 280 8.82 0.47 18.71
N LEU A 281 8.26 1.67 18.88
CA LEU A 281 7.13 1.95 19.78
C LEU A 281 5.76 1.90 19.08
N GLY A 282 5.72 1.57 17.80
CA GLY A 282 4.50 1.37 17.06
C GLY A 282 3.84 0.00 17.32
N PRO A 283 2.62 -0.18 16.80
CA PRO A 283 1.84 -1.40 17.02
C PRO A 283 2.41 -2.60 16.24
N THR A 284 1.93 -3.80 16.58
CA THR A 284 2.24 -5.05 15.88
C THR A 284 0.95 -5.60 15.26
N LEU A 285 0.75 -5.34 13.97
CA LEU A 285 -0.51 -5.57 13.25
C LEU A 285 -0.34 -6.49 12.03
N CYS A 286 0.83 -6.51 11.41
CA CYS A 286 1.08 -7.27 10.19
C CYS A 286 2.58 -7.60 10.09
N TYR A 287 3.32 -6.84 9.29
CA TYR A 287 4.70 -7.09 8.86
C TYR A 287 5.66 -7.35 10.02
N ARG A 288 5.61 -6.54 11.09
CA ARG A 288 6.49 -6.67 12.28
C ARG A 288 6.33 -8.01 12.98
N GLY A 289 5.09 -8.47 13.13
CA GLY A 289 4.79 -9.73 13.80
C GLY A 289 5.07 -10.95 12.92
N ILE A 290 5.01 -10.78 11.60
CA ILE A 290 5.26 -11.85 10.63
C ILE A 290 6.75 -12.08 10.42
N ASP A 291 7.52 -11.02 10.15
CA ASP A 291 8.97 -11.10 9.98
C ASP A 291 9.63 -9.71 9.99
N ASN A 292 9.88 -9.16 11.18
CA ASN A 292 10.35 -7.79 11.34
C ASN A 292 11.65 -7.47 10.57
N GLU A 293 12.65 -8.36 10.62
CA GLU A 293 13.95 -8.13 9.97
C GLU A 293 13.86 -8.26 8.44
N SER A 294 12.90 -9.03 7.93
CA SER A 294 12.68 -9.13 6.49
C SER A 294 11.96 -7.91 5.94
N TYR A 295 10.87 -7.48 6.59
CA TYR A 295 10.00 -6.42 6.09
C TYR A 295 10.50 -4.99 6.32
N TYR A 296 11.32 -4.75 7.35
CA TYR A 296 11.82 -3.41 7.65
C TYR A 296 13.33 -3.32 7.57
N THR A 297 13.82 -2.17 7.13
CA THR A 297 15.24 -1.86 7.16
C THR A 297 15.60 -1.49 8.59
N LEU A 298 16.43 -2.31 9.24
CA LEU A 298 16.89 -2.07 10.60
C LEU A 298 18.16 -1.23 10.60
N ASP A 299 18.43 -0.58 11.73
CA ASP A 299 19.69 0.13 11.92
C ASP A 299 20.87 -0.86 11.94
N ASP A 300 21.94 -0.53 11.22
CA ASP A 300 23.10 -1.41 11.04
C ASP A 300 23.90 -1.65 12.33
N VAL A 301 23.87 -0.68 13.25
CA VAL A 301 24.62 -0.74 14.52
C VAL A 301 23.76 -1.37 15.61
N ASN A 302 22.49 -1.01 15.67
CA ASN A 302 21.56 -1.48 16.68
C ASN A 302 20.22 -1.90 16.05
N LYS A 303 20.14 -3.17 15.68
CA LYS A 303 18.95 -3.81 15.08
C LYS A 303 17.67 -3.71 15.91
N ARG A 304 17.71 -3.23 17.16
CA ARG A 304 16.51 -2.84 17.91
C ARG A 304 15.72 -1.75 17.20
N TYR A 305 16.44 -0.82 16.58
CA TYR A 305 15.88 0.36 15.94
C TYR A 305 15.80 0.17 14.43
N TYR A 306 15.08 1.09 13.81
CA TYR A 306 14.74 1.08 12.39
C TYR A 306 15.52 2.17 11.69
N TYR A 307 16.00 1.88 10.49
CA TYR A 307 16.48 2.92 9.59
C TYR A 307 15.27 3.65 8.98
N ASP A 308 15.24 4.96 9.11
CA ASP A 308 14.11 5.79 8.70
C ASP A 308 14.55 6.88 7.71
N SER A 309 14.30 6.61 6.42
CA SER A 309 14.46 7.56 5.33
C SER A 309 13.16 8.28 4.95
N THR A 310 12.04 7.90 5.57
CA THR A 310 10.70 8.39 5.25
C THR A 310 10.21 9.44 6.26
N GLY A 311 10.77 9.42 7.48
CA GLY A 311 10.34 10.25 8.60
C GLY A 311 9.10 9.71 9.30
N CYS A 312 8.62 8.54 8.89
CA CYS A 312 7.41 7.89 9.41
C CYS A 312 7.71 6.75 10.40
N GLY A 313 8.96 6.59 10.80
CA GLY A 313 9.42 5.71 11.87
C GLY A 313 10.18 4.48 11.41
N ALA A 314 9.97 4.02 10.17
CA ALA A 314 10.69 2.88 9.60
C ALA A 314 10.59 2.87 8.07
N SER A 315 11.69 2.53 7.39
CA SER A 315 11.70 2.29 5.95
C SER A 315 11.37 0.83 5.64
N PHE A 316 10.47 0.59 4.70
CA PHE A 316 10.10 -0.75 4.23
C PHE A 316 11.23 -1.35 3.37
N ASN A 317 11.54 -2.63 3.57
CA ASN A 317 12.75 -3.26 3.03
C ASN A 317 12.53 -3.91 1.66
N VAL A 318 12.38 -3.10 0.62
CA VAL A 318 12.29 -3.59 -0.77
C VAL A 318 13.62 -4.10 -1.34
N GLN A 319 14.69 -4.15 -0.54
CA GLN A 319 15.92 -4.87 -0.89
C GLN A 319 15.81 -6.39 -0.62
N ASN A 320 14.86 -6.81 0.23
CA ASN A 320 14.56 -8.21 0.43
C ASN A 320 13.71 -8.73 -0.74
N PRO A 321 14.08 -9.83 -1.42
CA PRO A 321 13.37 -10.30 -2.60
C PRO A 321 11.90 -10.67 -2.34
N TYR A 322 11.56 -11.25 -1.18
CA TYR A 322 10.16 -11.59 -0.86
C TYR A 322 9.30 -10.35 -0.62
N VAL A 323 9.89 -9.31 -0.06
CA VAL A 323 9.24 -8.01 0.17
C VAL A 323 9.11 -7.23 -1.14
N LEU A 324 10.12 -7.31 -2.00
CA LEU A 324 10.04 -6.76 -3.35
C LEU A 324 8.94 -7.46 -4.16
N THR A 325 8.83 -8.79 -4.07
CA THR A 325 7.71 -9.55 -4.67
C THR A 325 6.36 -9.04 -4.16
N LEU A 326 6.20 -8.84 -2.85
CA LEU A 326 4.97 -8.26 -2.28
C LEU A 326 4.59 -6.92 -2.94
N VAL A 327 5.56 -6.02 -3.10
CA VAL A 327 5.32 -4.72 -3.73
C VAL A 327 4.98 -4.87 -5.22
N MET A 328 5.75 -5.66 -5.97
CA MET A 328 5.51 -5.88 -7.39
C MET A 328 4.16 -6.57 -7.65
N ASP A 329 3.80 -7.57 -6.84
CA ASP A 329 2.51 -8.25 -6.92
C ASP A 329 1.34 -7.32 -6.59
N SER A 330 1.52 -6.40 -5.64
CA SER A 330 0.53 -5.34 -5.35
C SER A 330 0.35 -4.42 -6.55
N MET A 331 1.44 -3.96 -7.17
CA MET A 331 1.36 -3.09 -8.35
C MET A 331 0.71 -3.81 -9.53
N ARG A 332 1.08 -5.07 -9.81
CA ARG A 332 0.44 -5.91 -10.83
C ARG A 332 -1.04 -6.11 -10.55
N TYR A 333 -1.41 -6.40 -9.30
CA TYR A 333 -2.81 -6.52 -8.90
C TYR A 333 -3.60 -5.23 -9.18
N MET A 334 -3.03 -4.05 -8.88
CA MET A 334 -3.72 -2.79 -9.19
C MET A 334 -3.90 -2.59 -10.70
N VAL A 335 -2.95 -2.99 -11.54
CA VAL A 335 -3.08 -2.87 -13.00
C VAL A 335 -4.02 -3.94 -13.56
N GLU A 336 -3.71 -5.22 -13.35
CA GLU A 336 -4.39 -6.33 -14.02
C GLU A 336 -5.79 -6.59 -13.47
N GLU A 337 -6.00 -6.44 -12.15
CA GLU A 337 -7.28 -6.77 -11.52
C GLU A 337 -8.16 -5.53 -11.32
N MET A 338 -7.55 -4.36 -11.13
CA MET A 338 -8.25 -3.11 -10.85
C MET A 338 -8.23 -2.11 -12.01
N HIS A 339 -7.54 -2.43 -13.11
CA HIS A 339 -7.43 -1.62 -14.34
C HIS A 339 -6.88 -0.20 -14.08
N VAL A 340 -5.95 -0.07 -13.13
CA VAL A 340 -5.25 1.20 -12.87
C VAL A 340 -4.26 1.49 -14.01
N ASP A 341 -4.23 2.74 -14.48
CA ASP A 341 -3.40 3.18 -15.62
C ASP A 341 -2.00 3.66 -15.21
N GLY A 342 -1.74 3.76 -13.91
CA GLY A 342 -0.44 4.17 -13.41
C GLY A 342 -0.40 4.51 -11.93
N PHE A 343 0.78 4.92 -11.51
CA PHE A 343 1.10 5.19 -10.12
C PHE A 343 1.82 6.53 -9.96
N ARG A 344 1.51 7.24 -8.88
CA ARG A 344 2.41 8.23 -8.28
C ARG A 344 3.00 7.60 -7.04
N LEU A 345 4.32 7.46 -6.99
CA LEU A 345 5.03 6.81 -5.89
C LEU A 345 5.48 7.85 -4.88
N ASP A 346 4.90 7.79 -3.69
CA ASP A 346 5.27 8.59 -2.53
C ASP A 346 6.70 8.29 -2.06
N LEU A 347 7.45 9.34 -1.73
CA LEU A 347 8.85 9.28 -1.30
C LEU A 347 9.66 8.23 -2.08
N ALA A 348 9.56 8.26 -3.41
CA ALA A 348 10.03 7.19 -4.28
C ALA A 348 11.54 6.91 -4.13
N THR A 349 12.32 7.91 -3.70
CA THR A 349 13.75 7.74 -3.40
C THR A 349 13.98 6.62 -2.38
N SER A 350 13.13 6.48 -1.36
CA SER A 350 13.28 5.46 -0.32
C SER A 350 13.18 4.04 -0.88
N LEU A 351 12.37 3.83 -1.93
CA LEU A 351 12.24 2.54 -2.63
C LEU A 351 13.46 2.18 -3.46
N ALA A 352 14.28 3.18 -3.81
CA ALA A 352 15.47 3.02 -4.61
C ALA A 352 16.76 3.02 -3.79
N ARG A 353 16.67 2.92 -2.46
CA ARG A 353 17.85 2.85 -1.59
C ARG A 353 18.48 1.46 -1.61
N VAL A 354 19.80 1.42 -1.77
CA VAL A 354 20.64 0.24 -1.53
C VAL A 354 21.70 0.63 -0.52
N ARG A 355 21.77 -0.07 0.62
CA ARG A 355 22.69 0.29 1.73
C ARG A 355 22.64 1.78 2.09
N HIS A 356 21.43 2.31 2.24
CA HIS A 356 21.13 3.70 2.62
C HIS A 356 21.46 4.77 1.60
N GLU A 357 21.87 4.45 0.37
CA GLU A 357 22.10 5.41 -0.71
C GLU A 357 21.13 5.19 -1.86
N PHE A 358 20.74 6.25 -2.57
CA PHE A 358 19.94 6.09 -3.79
C PHE A 358 20.78 5.43 -4.90
N HIS A 359 20.22 4.40 -5.52
CA HIS A 359 20.81 3.78 -6.70
C HIS A 359 19.76 3.60 -7.79
N GLN A 360 20.04 4.18 -8.97
CA GLN A 360 19.20 4.01 -10.16
C GLN A 360 19.09 2.52 -10.59
N GLY A 361 20.09 1.71 -10.26
CA GLY A 361 20.12 0.26 -10.47
C GLY A 361 19.63 -0.57 -9.28
N SER A 362 18.86 0.00 -8.37
CA SER A 362 18.25 -0.73 -7.25
C SER A 362 17.32 -1.84 -7.74
N GLY A 363 17.15 -2.89 -6.92
CA GLY A 363 16.28 -4.02 -7.26
C GLY A 363 14.85 -3.59 -7.62
N PHE A 364 14.28 -2.64 -6.88
CA PHE A 364 12.96 -2.09 -7.16
C PHE A 364 12.87 -1.43 -8.54
N LEU A 365 13.75 -0.47 -8.85
CA LEU A 365 13.71 0.23 -10.14
C LEU A 365 14.00 -0.72 -11.32
N MET A 366 14.89 -1.70 -11.14
CA MET A 366 15.16 -2.72 -12.15
C MET A 366 13.94 -3.62 -12.39
N SER A 367 13.28 -4.08 -11.32
CA SER A 367 12.05 -4.89 -11.41
C SER A 367 10.95 -4.11 -12.13
N MET A 368 10.70 -2.86 -11.75
CA MET A 368 9.74 -1.98 -12.42
C MET A 368 10.03 -1.81 -13.91
N ARG A 369 11.30 -1.61 -14.27
CA ARG A 369 11.69 -1.33 -15.66
C ARG A 369 11.58 -2.56 -16.56
N GLN A 370 11.85 -3.76 -16.05
CA GLN A 370 11.80 -4.99 -16.86
C GLN A 370 10.41 -5.62 -16.92
N ASP A 371 9.52 -5.27 -15.98
CA ASP A 371 8.20 -5.88 -15.83
C ASP A 371 7.26 -5.51 -16.98
N GLU A 372 6.73 -6.52 -17.67
CA GLU A 372 5.90 -6.33 -18.86
C GLU A 372 4.58 -5.61 -18.57
N VAL A 373 4.05 -5.71 -17.36
CA VAL A 373 2.83 -5.01 -16.94
C VAL A 373 3.17 -3.56 -16.61
N MET A 374 4.25 -3.33 -15.87
CA MET A 374 4.65 -1.98 -15.46
C MET A 374 5.12 -1.11 -16.62
N GLN A 375 5.62 -1.70 -17.71
CA GLN A 375 5.98 -0.96 -18.93
C GLN A 375 4.77 -0.35 -19.65
N LEU A 376 3.55 -0.82 -19.38
CA LEU A 376 2.33 -0.37 -20.06
C LEU A 376 1.62 0.78 -19.33
N VAL A 377 2.09 1.16 -18.14
CA VAL A 377 1.42 2.13 -17.27
C VAL A 377 2.32 3.33 -16.98
N LYS A 378 1.71 4.45 -16.56
CA LYS A 378 2.46 5.64 -16.15
C LYS A 378 3.04 5.44 -14.76
N VAL A 379 4.29 5.86 -14.56
CA VAL A 379 4.91 5.90 -13.23
C VAL A 379 5.49 7.28 -12.99
N ALA A 380 4.87 8.02 -12.07
CA ALA A 380 5.39 9.26 -11.52
C ALA A 380 6.05 9.00 -10.17
N ALA A 381 7.18 9.64 -9.93
CA ALA A 381 7.91 9.57 -8.67
C ALA A 381 7.84 10.91 -7.94
N GLU A 382 7.74 10.87 -6.62
CA GLU A 382 8.26 11.93 -5.76
C GLU A 382 9.78 11.71 -5.60
N PRO A 383 10.63 12.48 -6.30
CA PRO A 383 12.05 12.16 -6.42
C PRO A 383 12.86 12.69 -5.23
N TRP A 384 12.29 12.58 -4.04
CA TRP A 384 12.97 12.86 -2.79
C TRP A 384 12.46 11.99 -1.66
N ASP A 385 13.26 11.88 -0.60
CA ASP A 385 12.81 11.47 0.71
C ASP A 385 13.51 12.33 1.78
N VAL A 386 13.28 12.05 3.08
CA VAL A 386 13.87 12.83 4.17
C VAL A 386 15.25 12.32 4.62
N GLY A 387 15.70 11.20 4.06
CA GLY A 387 16.98 10.59 4.39
C GLY A 387 18.16 11.41 3.85
N ILE A 388 19.36 11.13 4.37
CA ILE A 388 20.60 11.73 3.84
C ILE A 388 20.74 11.35 2.36
N GLY A 389 21.07 12.35 1.53
CA GLY A 389 21.12 12.18 0.08
C GLY A 389 19.75 11.92 -0.56
N GLY A 390 18.66 12.29 0.11
CA GLY A 390 17.30 11.99 -0.34
C GLY A 390 16.86 12.73 -1.60
N TYR A 391 17.40 13.92 -1.89
CA TYR A 391 16.98 14.70 -3.06
C TYR A 391 17.57 14.15 -4.37
N GLN A 392 16.72 13.59 -5.23
CA GLN A 392 17.08 12.81 -6.42
C GLN A 392 16.34 13.26 -7.69
N LEU A 393 15.92 14.54 -7.74
CA LEU A 393 15.28 15.12 -8.92
C LEU A 393 16.18 14.98 -10.15
N GLY A 394 15.66 14.34 -11.20
CA GLY A 394 16.35 14.04 -12.45
C GLY A 394 17.10 12.70 -12.46
N ALA A 395 17.22 12.00 -11.32
CA ALA A 395 18.06 10.81 -11.17
C ALA A 395 17.34 9.47 -11.46
N PHE A 396 16.01 9.45 -11.58
CA PHE A 396 15.28 8.22 -11.93
C PHE A 396 15.58 7.80 -13.38
N TYR A 397 15.14 6.60 -13.77
CA TYR A 397 15.39 6.08 -15.13
C TYR A 397 14.51 6.79 -16.19
N PRO A 398 14.96 6.89 -17.45
CA PRO A 398 14.13 7.45 -18.52
C PRO A 398 12.80 6.69 -18.70
N GLY A 399 11.69 7.44 -18.76
CA GLY A 399 10.33 6.89 -18.82
C GLY A 399 9.55 7.05 -17.51
N CYS A 400 10.25 7.17 -16.37
CA CYS A 400 9.64 7.58 -15.11
C CYS A 400 9.44 9.10 -15.08
N LEU A 401 8.19 9.54 -14.86
CA LEU A 401 7.84 10.94 -14.63
C LEU A 401 8.26 11.35 -13.22
N GLU A 402 8.52 12.63 -13.00
CA GLU A 402 8.96 13.13 -11.70
C GLU A 402 8.21 14.41 -11.32
N TRP A 403 7.74 14.49 -10.07
CA TRP A 403 7.25 15.75 -9.51
C TRP A 403 8.39 16.77 -9.45
N ASN A 404 8.20 17.90 -10.10
CA ASN A 404 9.23 18.94 -10.22
C ASN A 404 9.00 20.05 -9.18
N ASP A 405 9.56 19.87 -7.98
CA ASP A 405 9.53 20.88 -6.92
C ASP A 405 10.27 22.16 -7.30
N ARG A 406 11.34 22.06 -8.10
CA ARG A 406 12.05 23.22 -8.67
C ARG A 406 11.12 24.10 -9.49
N TYR A 407 10.28 23.50 -10.34
CA TYR A 407 9.25 24.23 -11.09
C TYR A 407 8.29 24.92 -10.13
N ARG A 408 7.70 24.17 -9.19
CA ARG A 408 6.76 24.71 -8.18
C ARG A 408 7.35 25.92 -7.47
N ASP A 409 8.57 25.80 -6.96
CA ASP A 409 9.19 26.82 -6.10
C ASP A 409 9.66 28.03 -6.89
N VAL A 410 10.27 27.84 -8.07
CA VAL A 410 10.71 28.95 -8.93
C VAL A 410 9.51 29.75 -9.44
N VAL A 411 8.46 29.08 -9.94
CA VAL A 411 7.26 29.77 -10.44
C VAL A 411 6.58 30.55 -9.31
N ARG A 412 6.47 29.97 -8.11
CA ARG A 412 5.93 30.69 -6.93
C ARG A 412 6.78 31.90 -6.56
N ARG A 413 8.11 31.77 -6.49
CA ARG A 413 9.01 32.89 -6.17
C ARG A 413 8.92 34.00 -7.21
N PHE A 414 8.90 33.65 -8.49
CA PHE A 414 8.76 34.64 -9.57
C PHE A 414 7.48 35.46 -9.40
N TRP A 415 6.33 34.82 -9.21
CA TRP A 415 5.05 35.52 -9.05
C TRP A 415 4.88 36.21 -7.69
N ARG A 416 5.60 35.76 -6.65
CA ARG A 416 5.67 36.46 -5.36
C ARG A 416 6.47 37.78 -5.46
N GLY A 417 7.33 37.91 -6.47
CA GLY A 417 8.15 39.11 -6.71
C GLY A 417 9.58 38.98 -6.20
N ASP A 418 10.09 37.77 -6.00
CA ASP A 418 11.48 37.56 -5.61
C ASP A 418 12.46 38.01 -6.71
N ASP A 419 13.61 38.57 -6.32
CA ASP A 419 14.64 39.01 -7.27
C ASP A 419 15.31 37.84 -8.01
N ARG A 420 15.86 38.14 -9.19
CA ARG A 420 16.74 37.25 -9.98
C ARG A 420 16.12 35.90 -10.42
N GLN A 421 14.81 35.82 -10.59
CA GLN A 421 14.13 34.58 -10.99
C GLN A 421 14.06 34.33 -12.52
N ILE A 422 14.33 35.32 -13.38
CA ILE A 422 14.11 35.21 -14.83
C ILE A 422 14.83 34.02 -15.47
N GLY A 423 16.12 33.82 -15.14
CA GLY A 423 16.91 32.73 -15.71
C GLY A 423 16.39 31.35 -15.30
N GLU A 424 16.12 31.16 -14.02
CA GLU A 424 15.52 29.92 -13.49
C GLU A 424 14.14 29.68 -14.10
N LEU A 425 13.30 30.72 -14.22
CA LEU A 425 11.98 30.60 -14.80
C LEU A 425 12.05 30.16 -16.27
N ALA A 426 12.98 30.70 -17.05
CA ALA A 426 13.16 30.32 -18.45
C ALA A 426 13.40 28.80 -18.59
N SER A 427 14.29 28.24 -17.75
CA SER A 427 14.52 26.78 -17.70
C SER A 427 13.27 26.01 -17.30
N ARG A 428 12.50 26.50 -16.32
CA ARG A 428 11.26 25.84 -15.86
C ARG A 428 10.16 25.82 -16.92
N LEU A 429 10.01 26.91 -17.68
CA LEU A 429 9.04 27.00 -18.78
C LEU A 429 9.43 26.12 -19.98
N SER A 430 10.71 25.85 -20.18
CA SER A 430 11.21 24.95 -21.24
C SER A 430 11.33 23.50 -20.79
N GLY A 431 10.42 23.02 -19.94
CA GLY A 431 10.38 21.64 -19.47
C GLY A 431 11.55 21.24 -18.55
N SER A 432 12.27 22.20 -17.96
CA SER A 432 13.43 21.96 -17.09
C SER A 432 14.52 21.11 -17.76
N SER A 433 14.87 21.45 -19.00
CA SER A 433 15.89 20.76 -19.78
C SER A 433 17.28 20.72 -19.14
N ASP A 434 17.59 21.67 -18.25
CA ASP A 434 18.80 21.68 -17.44
C ASP A 434 18.87 20.53 -16.42
N ILE A 435 17.70 20.02 -16.01
CA ILE A 435 17.57 18.88 -15.08
C ILE A 435 17.39 17.57 -15.87
N PHE A 436 16.44 17.53 -16.81
CA PHE A 436 16.03 16.28 -17.46
C PHE A 436 16.70 16.01 -18.81
N GLY A 437 17.20 17.06 -19.49
CA GLY A 437 17.83 16.96 -20.81
C GLY A 437 19.08 16.07 -20.86
N PRO A 438 20.02 16.13 -19.89
CA PRO A 438 21.22 15.29 -19.90
C PRO A 438 20.94 13.78 -19.95
N SER A 439 19.81 13.35 -19.41
CA SER A 439 19.40 11.94 -19.32
C SER A 439 18.68 11.42 -20.57
N ARG A 440 18.65 12.20 -21.68
CA ARG A 440 17.87 11.93 -22.90
C ARG A 440 16.40 11.63 -22.63
N ARG A 441 15.88 12.17 -21.53
CA ARG A 441 14.46 12.08 -21.20
C ARG A 441 13.71 13.05 -22.07
N THR A 442 12.56 12.60 -22.55
CA THR A 442 11.67 13.48 -23.26
C THR A 442 11.08 14.51 -22.30
N ILE A 443 11.32 15.77 -22.65
CA ILE A 443 10.76 16.95 -21.99
C ILE A 443 9.47 17.26 -22.74
N TRP A 444 8.32 17.09 -22.11
CA TRP A 444 7.04 17.49 -22.68
C TRP A 444 6.47 18.63 -21.85
#